data_AF-A0A7V3CTL5-F1
#
_entry.id   AF-A0A7V3CTL5-F1
#
_cell.length_a   1.000
_cell.length_b   1.000
_cell.length_c   1.000
_cell.angle_alpha   90.00
_cell.angle_beta   90.00
_cell.angle_gamma   90.00
#
_symmetry.space_group_name_H-M   'P 1'
#
loop_
_entity.id
_entity.type
_entity.pdbx_description
1 polymer ?
#
loop_
_entity_poly.entity_id
_entity_poly.type
_entity_poly.pdbx_seq_one_letter_code
_entity_poly.pdbx_strand_id
1 'polypeptide(L)' 'MSVVFVLIIASLIVAIGFLIAFIWSVKSGQYEDDYTPSVRMLFDDETKQNQHKTNK' A
#
# COMPACT_ATOMS: atom_id res chain seq x y z
N MET A 1 -18.45 -38.81 -5.98
CA MET A 1 -18.82 -38.06 -4.74
C MET A 1 -17.62 -37.57 -3.94
N SER A 2 -16.50 -38.29 -3.86
CA SER A 2 -15.28 -37.84 -3.14
C SER A 2 -14.60 -36.60 -3.74
N VAL A 3 -14.56 -36.49 -5.08
CA VAL A 3 -13.92 -35.35 -5.80
C VAL A 3 -14.50 -33.99 -5.41
N VAL A 4 -15.79 -33.92 -5.10
CA VAL A 4 -16.46 -32.67 -4.69
C VAL A 4 -15.85 -32.14 -3.39
N PHE A 5 -15.55 -33.02 -2.42
CA PHE A 5 -14.92 -32.60 -1.15
C PHE A 5 -13.49 -32.08 -1.37
N VAL A 6 -12.73 -32.70 -2.27
CA VAL A 6 -11.38 -32.23 -2.64
C VAL A 6 -11.44 -30.84 -3.27
N LEU A 7 -12.39 -30.61 -4.18
CA LEU A 7 -12.58 -29.32 -4.85
C LEU A 7 -12.99 -28.22 -3.87
N ILE A 8 -13.86 -28.53 -2.89
CA ILE A 8 -14.27 -27.57 -1.85
C ILE A 8 -13.08 -27.15 -0.98
N ILE A 9 -12.24 -28.10 -0.56
CA ILE A 9 -11.06 -27.79 0.26
C ILE A 9 -10.06 -26.99 -0.56
N ALA A 10 -9.81 -27.39 -1.81
CA ALA A 10 -8.89 -26.68 -2.69
C ALA A 10 -9.35 -25.24 -2.96
N SER A 11 -10.64 -25.00 -3.22
CA SER A 11 -11.15 -23.65 -3.44
C SER A 11 -11.07 -22.79 -2.18
N LEU A 12 -11.31 -23.37 -1.00
CA LEU A 12 -11.20 -22.67 0.28
C LEU A 12 -9.75 -22.24 0.56
N ILE A 13 -8.77 -23.11 0.30
CA ILE A 13 -7.35 -22.79 0.45
C ILE A 13 -6.97 -21.63 -0.47
N VAL A 14 -7.39 -21.68 -1.74
CA VAL A 14 -7.11 -20.60 -2.70
C VAL A 14 -7.75 -19.29 -2.26
N ALA A 15 -9.01 -19.31 -1.81
CA ALA A 15 -9.72 -18.12 -1.35
C ALA A 15 -9.03 -17.48 -0.13
N ILE A 16 -8.66 -18.30 0.88
CA ILE A 16 -7.96 -17.82 2.08
C ILE A 16 -6.57 -17.29 1.71
N GLY A 17 -5.83 -17.99 0.86
CA GLY A 17 -4.51 -17.55 0.39
C GLY A 17 -4.58 -16.20 -0.32
N PHE A 18 -5.58 -16.01 -1.18
CA PHE A 18 -5.81 -14.75 -1.88
C PHE A 18 -6.18 -13.62 -0.91
N LEU A 19 -7.02 -13.91 0.09
CA LEU A 19 -7.39 -12.94 1.11
C LEU A 19 -6.19 -12.49 1.96
N ILE A 20 -5.35 -13.43 2.39
CA ILE A 20 -4.13 -13.11 3.16
C ILE A 20 -3.18 -12.25 2.33
N ALA A 21 -2.94 -12.64 1.06
CA ALA A 21 -2.11 -11.88 0.14
C ALA A 21 -2.67 -10.46 -0.09
N PHE A 22 -3.98 -10.33 -0.25
CA PHE A 22 -4.66 -9.04 -0.40
C PHE A 22 -4.47 -8.15 0.84
N ILE A 23 -4.71 -8.68 2.04
CA ILE A 23 -4.51 -7.91 3.29
C ILE A 23 -3.04 -7.50 3.44
N TRP A 24 -2.10 -8.39 3.13
CA TRP A 24 -0.67 -8.06 3.19
C TRP A 24 -0.30 -6.96 2.19
N SER A 25 -0.81 -7.04 0.97
CA SER A 25 -0.60 -6.02 -0.07
C SER A 25 -1.15 -4.66 0.34
N VAL A 26 -2.36 -4.61 0.91
CA VAL A 26 -2.97 -3.36 1.39
C VAL A 26 -2.22 -2.77 2.58
N LYS A 27 -1.74 -3.62 3.50
CA LYS A 27 -0.99 -3.19 4.68
C LYS A 27 0.46 -2.79 4.35
N SER A 28 1.00 -3.16 3.19
CA SER A 28 2.38 -2.87 2.78
C SER A 28 2.69 -1.39 2.55
N GLY A 29 1.81 -0.46 2.92
CA GLY A 29 2.11 0.98 2.88
C GLY A 29 2.17 1.56 1.46
N GLN A 30 1.67 0.84 0.45
CA GLN A 30 1.58 1.37 -0.93
C GLN A 30 0.69 2.63 -1.04
N TYR A 31 -0.09 2.93 0.01
CA TYR A 31 -0.92 4.13 0.13
C TYR A 31 -0.21 5.29 0.83
N GLU A 32 1.08 5.20 1.17
CA GLU A 32 1.76 6.31 1.85
C GLU A 32 2.03 7.52 0.94
N ASP A 33 1.79 7.39 -0.37
CA ASP A 33 1.84 8.49 -1.33
C ASP A 33 0.45 9.13 -1.56
N ASP A 34 -0.29 9.36 -0.47
CA ASP A 34 -1.57 10.09 -0.47
C ASP A 34 -1.41 11.58 -0.82
N TYR A 35 -0.17 12.09 -0.83
CA TYR A 35 0.17 13.44 -1.24
C TYR A 35 0.65 13.47 -2.67
N THR A 36 -0.20 13.95 -3.58
CA THR A 36 0.11 14.10 -5.00
C THR A 36 1.47 14.80 -5.20
N PRO A 37 2.34 14.28 -6.09
CA PRO A 37 3.67 14.83 -6.32
C PRO A 37 3.67 16.33 -6.66
N SER A 38 2.62 16.82 -7.33
CA SER A 38 2.43 18.23 -7.65
C SER A 38 2.34 19.13 -6.41
N VAL A 39 1.76 18.64 -5.32
CA VAL A 39 1.57 19.37 -4.07
C VAL A 39 2.85 19.36 -3.25
N ARG A 40 3.53 18.20 -3.17
CA ARG A 40 4.85 18.07 -2.54
C ARG A 40 5.85 19.05 -3.16
N MET A 41 5.90 19.11 -4.49
CA MET A 41 6.85 19.96 -5.20
C MET A 41 6.60 21.46 -4.94
N LEU A 42 5.34 21.88 -4.76
CA LEU A 42 4.98 23.28 -4.49
C LEU A 42 5.40 23.74 -3.08
N PHE A 43 5.34 22.85 -2.08
CA PHE A 43 5.65 23.17 -0.68
C PHE A 43 7.08 22.78 -0.23
N ASP A 44 7.75 21.88 -0.96
CA ASP A 44 9.16 21.54 -0.76
C ASP A 44 10.08 22.74 -1.08
N ASP A 45 9.71 23.59 -2.02
CA ASP A 45 10.47 24.79 -2.37
C ASP A 45 10.41 25.85 -1.26
N GLU A 46 9.26 25.98 -0.57
CA GLU A 46 9.09 26.91 0.55
C GLU A 46 9.85 26.47 1.81
N THR A 47 9.86 25.18 2.12
CA THR A 47 10.56 24.64 3.30
C THR A 47 12.08 24.76 3.15
N LYS A 48 12.65 24.54 1.96
CA LYS A 48 14.08 24.74 1.69
C LYS A 48 14.52 26.20 1.78
N GLN A 49 13.68 27.15 1.33
CA GLN A 49 13.95 28.58 1.44
C GLN A 49 14.03 29.06 2.90
N ASN A 50 13.15 28.56 3.78
CA ASN A 50 13.12 28.94 5.20
C ASN A 50 14.32 28.39 5.98
N GLN A 51 14.77 27.17 5.70
CA GLN A 51 15.97 26.56 6.32
C GLN A 51 17.25 27.37 6.03
N HIS A 52 17.34 27.95 4.82
CA HIS A 52 18.49 28.77 4.43
C HIS A 52 18.49 30.17 5.07
N LYS A 53 17.32 30.70 5.47
CA LYS A 53 17.22 32.01 6.14
C LYS A 53 17.49 31.94 7.65
N THR A 54 17.19 30.83 8.30
CA THR A 54 17.41 30.67 9.75
C THR A 54 18.87 30.36 10.09
N ASN A 55 19.66 29.89 9.13
CA ASN A 55 21.06 29.51 9.31
C ASN A 55 22.05 30.59 8.80
N LYS A 56 21.60 31.84 8.68
CA LYS A 56 22.40 33.00 8.26
C LYS A 56 22.19 34.14 9.25
#